data_AF-A0A0K6FTU5-F1
#
_entry.id   AF-A0A0K6FTU5-F1
#
_cell.length_a   1.000
_cell.length_b   1.000
_cell.length_c   1.000
_cell.angle_alpha   90.00
_cell.angle_beta   90.00
_cell.angle_gamma   90.00
#
_symmetry.space_group_name_H-M   'P 1'
#
loop_
_entity.id
_entity.type
_entity.pdbx_description
1 polymer ?
#
loop_
_entity_poly.entity_id
_entity_poly.type
_entity_poly.pdbx_seq_one_letter_code
_entity_poly.pdbx_strand_id
1 'polypeptide(L)'
;MDDDYKYARPIGGHQSTQGRDFFSARPDPRQHIQMIMEEWRKIRTDPQAASTALGDLQSDFREYGKEKRFNHDGFYVESEDGAIRSRAERDRFYDATKAHLNSYQARLNDIPTHGDPGMERNKATMAEGIKARREQLEEQRRRYD
;
A
#
# COMPACT_ATOMS: atom_id res chain seq x y z
N MET A 1 39.26 -70.05 -14.12
CA MET A 1 38.09 -69.23 -14.43
C MET A 1 37.40 -68.84 -13.15
N ASP A 2 37.36 -67.61 -12.68
CA ASP A 2 38.17 -66.39 -12.81
C ASP A 2 37.56 -65.46 -11.73
N ASP A 3 38.42 -64.76 -11.00
CA ASP A 3 38.21 -63.57 -10.15
C ASP A 3 37.16 -63.52 -9.01
N ASP A 4 37.69 -63.70 -7.79
CA ASP A 4 37.47 -62.91 -6.58
C ASP A 4 37.30 -61.38 -6.85
N TYR A 5 36.18 -60.77 -6.41
CA TYR A 5 36.11 -59.32 -6.15
C TYR A 5 35.84 -59.02 -4.67
N LYS A 6 36.92 -59.19 -3.93
CA LYS A 6 37.48 -58.29 -2.91
C LYS A 6 36.92 -56.86 -2.75
N TYR A 7 36.72 -56.53 -1.47
CA TYR A 7 37.03 -55.28 -0.74
C TYR A 7 36.33 -53.93 -1.05
N ALA A 8 35.69 -53.44 0.02
CA ALA A 8 35.82 -52.10 0.61
C ALA A 8 35.73 -50.86 -0.30
N ARG A 9 34.65 -50.09 -0.14
CA ARG A 9 34.62 -48.68 -0.51
C ARG A 9 35.17 -47.82 0.63
N PRO A 10 36.06 -46.86 0.35
CA PRO A 10 36.66 -45.99 1.37
C PRO A 10 35.75 -44.82 1.76
N ILE A 11 36.04 -44.31 2.95
CA ILE A 11 35.52 -43.09 3.58
C ILE A 11 36.13 -41.85 2.89
N GLY A 12 35.31 -40.80 2.74
CA GLY A 12 35.74 -39.43 2.42
C GLY A 12 34.95 -38.86 1.25
N GLY A 13 34.32 -37.69 1.29
CA GLY A 13 34.21 -36.67 2.32
C GLY A 13 33.27 -35.57 1.80
N HIS A 14 32.92 -34.66 2.70
CA HIS A 14 32.31 -33.36 2.45
C HIS A 14 30.92 -33.29 1.79
N GLN A 15 29.95 -33.12 2.69
CA GLN A 15 28.74 -32.35 2.49
C GLN A 15 29.01 -31.09 1.64
N SER A 16 28.28 -30.95 0.54
CA SER A 16 28.07 -29.66 -0.12
C SER A 16 26.57 -29.41 -0.19
N THR A 17 26.01 -29.01 0.95
CA THR A 17 24.77 -28.24 1.00
C THR A 17 25.07 -26.84 0.48
N GLN A 18 25.01 -26.64 -0.84
CA GLN A 18 24.78 -25.30 -1.38
C GLN A 18 23.28 -25.02 -1.32
N GLY A 19 22.80 -24.73 -0.11
CA GLY A 19 21.65 -23.88 0.06
C GLY A 19 22.01 -22.53 -0.53
N ARG A 20 21.41 -22.19 -1.67
CA ARG A 20 21.34 -20.80 -2.11
C ARG A 20 20.39 -20.11 -1.15
N ASP A 21 20.93 -19.68 -0.02
CA ASP A 21 20.30 -18.68 0.82
C ASP A 21 20.23 -17.38 0.01
N PHE A 22 19.16 -17.23 -0.77
CA PHE A 22 18.65 -15.93 -1.16
C PHE A 22 18.12 -15.25 0.11
N PHE A 23 19.02 -14.86 1.03
CA PHE A 23 18.72 -13.79 1.97
C PHE A 23 18.58 -12.54 1.14
N SER A 24 17.37 -12.29 0.67
CA SER A 24 16.92 -11.00 0.18
C SER A 24 17.15 -10.02 1.33
N ALA A 25 18.31 -9.36 1.32
CA ALA A 25 18.68 -8.39 2.32
C ALA A 25 17.61 -7.30 2.27
N ARG A 26 16.76 -7.24 3.30
CA ARG A 26 15.82 -6.15 3.46
C ARG A 26 16.66 -4.86 3.42
N PRO A 27 16.30 -3.88 2.57
CA PRO A 27 17.08 -2.66 2.45
C PRO A 27 17.28 -2.04 3.83
N ASP A 28 18.50 -1.56 4.09
CA ASP A 28 18.86 -0.94 5.37
C ASP A 28 17.83 0.17 5.66
N PRO A 29 17.16 0.15 6.84
CA PRO A 29 16.13 1.13 7.17
C PRO A 29 16.58 2.59 7.01
N ARG A 30 17.87 2.88 7.22
CA ARG A 30 18.44 4.23 7.05
C ARG A 30 18.54 4.62 5.57
N GLN A 31 18.91 3.68 4.70
CA GLN A 31 18.94 3.91 3.25
C GLN A 31 17.52 4.14 2.72
N HIS A 32 16.54 3.37 3.21
CA HIS A 32 15.15 3.54 2.84
C HIS A 32 14.59 4.91 3.26
N ILE A 33 14.89 5.37 4.48
CA ILE A 33 14.48 6.69 4.96
C ILE A 33 15.12 7.80 4.13
N GLN A 34 16.42 7.70 3.80
CA GLN A 34 17.10 8.70 2.97
C GLN A 34 16.49 8.79 1.57
N MET A 35 16.18 7.64 0.96
CA MET A 35 15.52 7.58 -0.35
C MET A 35 14.16 8.29 -0.33
N ILE A 36 13.33 8.03 0.69
CA ILE A 36 12.04 8.69 0.87
C ILE A 36 12.23 10.21 1.02
N MET A 37 13.19 10.65 1.84
CA MET A 37 13.45 12.09 2.03
C MET A 37 13.90 12.78 0.74
N GLU A 38 14.72 12.13 -0.09
CA GLU A 38 15.17 12.69 -1.36
C GLU A 38 14.03 12.78 -2.37
N GLU A 39 13.18 11.76 -2.45
CA GLU A 39 11.99 11.77 -3.31
C GLU A 39 11.04 12.91 -2.92
N TRP A 40 10.75 13.06 -1.62
CA TRP A 40 9.93 14.18 -1.13
C TRP A 40 10.57 15.54 -1.36
N ARG A 41 11.90 15.64 -1.31
CA ARG A 41 12.60 16.87 -1.66
C ARG A 41 12.37 17.21 -3.14
N LYS A 42 12.48 16.23 -4.04
CA LYS A 42 12.23 16.43 -5.48
C LYS A 42 10.80 16.90 -5.73
N ILE A 43 9.80 16.23 -5.15
CA ILE A 43 8.38 16.62 -5.23
C ILE A 43 8.18 18.07 -4.78
N ARG A 44 8.92 18.55 -3.78
CA ARG A 44 8.78 19.92 -3.28
C ARG A 44 9.38 21.00 -4.17
N THR A 45 10.34 20.66 -5.01
CA THR A 45 11.13 21.63 -5.78
C THR A 45 10.93 21.54 -7.28
N ASP A 46 10.52 20.38 -7.78
CA ASP A 46 10.32 20.11 -9.21
C ASP A 46 8.82 19.98 -9.54
N PRO A 47 8.25 20.90 -10.34
CA PRO A 47 6.85 20.83 -10.75
C PRO A 47 6.46 19.54 -11.45
N GLN A 48 7.37 18.94 -12.23
CA GLN A 48 7.09 17.69 -12.92
C GLN A 48 6.97 16.52 -11.93
N ALA A 49 7.90 16.40 -10.99
CA ALA A 49 7.80 15.42 -9.90
C ALA A 49 6.53 15.62 -9.06
N ALA A 50 6.14 16.86 -8.79
CA ALA A 50 4.90 17.16 -8.06
C ALA A 50 3.65 16.72 -8.83
N SER A 51 3.62 16.98 -10.14
CA SER A 51 2.53 16.55 -11.04
C SER A 51 2.40 15.03 -11.09
N THR A 52 3.53 14.32 -11.25
CA THR A 52 3.56 12.85 -11.21
C THR A 52 3.07 12.32 -9.87
N ALA A 53 3.59 12.84 -8.74
CA ALA A 53 3.17 12.42 -7.41
C ALA A 53 1.67 12.66 -7.15
N LEU A 54 1.10 13.75 -7.67
CA LEU A 54 -0.33 14.02 -7.60
C LEU A 54 -1.14 13.01 -8.42
N GLY A 55 -0.66 12.66 -9.61
CA GLY A 55 -1.26 11.63 -10.47
C GLY A 55 -1.24 10.25 -9.82
N ASP A 56 -0.10 9.86 -9.22
CA ASP A 56 0.05 8.58 -8.53
C ASP A 56 -0.88 8.51 -7.32
N LEU A 57 -0.93 9.57 -6.51
CA LEU A 57 -1.85 9.67 -5.37
C LEU A 57 -3.33 9.55 -5.81
N GLN A 58 -3.67 10.13 -6.97
CA GLN A 58 -5.01 10.02 -7.54
C GLN A 58 -5.34 8.58 -7.95
N SER A 59 -4.38 7.89 -8.56
CA SER A 59 -4.52 6.47 -8.93
C SER A 59 -4.71 5.60 -7.69
N ASP A 60 -3.82 5.74 -6.70
CA ASP A 60 -3.88 5.04 -5.42
C ASP A 60 -5.26 5.21 -4.76
N PHE A 61 -5.77 6.45 -4.70
CA PHE A 61 -7.06 6.74 -4.09
C PHE A 61 -8.22 6.07 -4.83
N ARG A 62 -8.19 6.04 -6.17
CA ARG A 62 -9.22 5.38 -6.98
C ARG A 62 -9.17 3.86 -6.81
N GLU A 63 -7.99 3.27 -6.77
CA GLU A 63 -7.82 1.85 -6.55
C GLU A 63 -8.31 1.44 -5.16
N TYR A 64 -7.92 2.19 -4.12
CA TYR A 64 -8.41 1.98 -2.77
C TYR A 64 -9.94 2.08 -2.69
N GLY A 65 -10.55 3.05 -3.38
CA GLY A 65 -12.01 3.19 -3.44
C GLY A 65 -12.71 2.01 -4.12
N LYS A 66 -12.07 1.35 -5.10
CA LYS A 66 -12.57 0.12 -5.71
C LYS A 66 -12.43 -1.06 -4.76
N GLU A 67 -11.25 -1.23 -4.16
CA GLU A 67 -10.96 -2.29 -3.18
C GLU A 67 -11.95 -2.26 -2.02
N LYS A 68 -12.21 -1.06 -1.47
CA LYS A 68 -13.17 -0.87 -0.37
C LYS A 68 -14.61 -0.72 -0.80
N ARG A 69 -14.89 -0.89 -2.10
CA ARG A 69 -16.24 -0.86 -2.70
C ARG A 69 -17.05 0.38 -2.32
N PHE A 70 -16.45 1.57 -2.30
CA PHE A 70 -17.16 2.81 -1.89
C PHE A 70 -18.39 3.17 -2.73
N ASN A 71 -18.54 2.60 -3.92
CA ASN A 71 -19.73 2.77 -4.76
C ASN A 71 -20.88 1.82 -4.38
N HIS A 72 -20.70 0.97 -3.37
CA HIS A 72 -21.71 0.04 -2.88
C HIS A 72 -22.36 0.58 -1.60
N ASP A 73 -23.69 0.68 -1.56
CA ASP A 73 -24.42 1.28 -0.44
C ASP A 73 -24.29 0.49 0.88
N GLY A 74 -23.81 -0.76 0.84
CA GLY A 74 -23.55 -1.58 2.02
C GLY A 74 -22.07 -1.77 2.35
N PHE A 75 -21.14 -1.02 1.73
CA PHE A 75 -19.70 -1.32 1.83
C PHE A 75 -19.13 -1.37 3.25
N TYR A 76 -19.74 -0.63 4.19
CA TYR A 76 -19.39 -0.65 5.61
C TYR A 76 -19.82 -1.94 6.31
N VAL A 77 -21.01 -2.43 5.96
CA VAL A 77 -21.66 -3.57 6.60
C VAL A 77 -21.26 -4.89 5.96
N GLU A 78 -20.98 -4.91 4.65
CA GLU A 78 -20.72 -6.12 3.88
C GLU A 78 -19.25 -6.23 3.48
N SER A 79 -18.66 -7.40 3.72
CA SER A 79 -17.37 -7.78 3.17
C SER A 79 -17.42 -7.96 1.66
N GLU A 80 -16.25 -8.17 1.05
CA GLU A 80 -16.12 -8.31 -0.40
C GLU A 80 -16.94 -9.47 -0.96
N ASP A 81 -17.03 -10.56 -0.21
CA ASP A 81 -17.83 -11.77 -0.49
C ASP A 81 -19.32 -11.59 -0.19
N GLY A 82 -19.75 -10.42 0.29
CA GLY A 82 -21.15 -10.13 0.65
C GLY A 82 -21.56 -10.64 2.04
N ALA A 83 -20.63 -11.16 2.85
CA ALA A 83 -20.95 -11.52 4.22
C ALA A 83 -21.16 -10.27 5.10
N ILE A 84 -22.07 -10.34 6.06
CA ILE A 84 -22.31 -9.24 7.00
C ILE A 84 -21.18 -9.23 8.03
N ARG A 85 -20.44 -8.13 8.10
CA ARG A 85 -19.43 -7.87 9.13
C ARG A 85 -20.08 -7.83 10.50
N SER A 86 -19.46 -8.50 11.46
CA SER A 86 -19.75 -8.31 12.88
C SER A 86 -19.44 -6.87 13.31
N ARG A 87 -19.99 -6.45 14.45
CA ARG A 87 -19.72 -5.11 15.00
C ARG A 87 -18.22 -4.82 15.14
N ALA A 88 -17.45 -5.77 15.69
CA ALA A 88 -16.01 -5.60 15.86
C ALA A 88 -15.25 -5.47 14.52
N GLU A 89 -15.71 -6.16 13.47
CA GLU A 89 -15.15 -6.03 12.13
C GLU A 89 -15.51 -4.69 11.48
N ARG A 90 -16.73 -4.20 11.72
CA ARG A 90 -17.15 -2.86 11.28
C ARG A 90 -16.33 -1.75 11.94
N ASP A 91 -16.09 -1.83 13.25
CA ASP A 91 -15.24 -0.87 13.98
C ASP A 91 -13.80 -0.86 13.42
N ARG A 92 -13.19 -2.04 13.22
CA ARG A 92 -11.85 -2.15 12.62
C ARG A 92 -11.82 -1.59 11.20
N PHE A 93 -12.84 -1.89 10.40
CA PHE A 93 -12.96 -1.39 9.04
C PHE A 93 -13.09 0.13 9.02
N TYR A 94 -13.89 0.71 9.92
CA TYR A 94 -14.04 2.15 10.07
C TYR A 94 -12.69 2.80 10.41
N ASP A 95 -12.01 2.31 11.44
CA ASP A 95 -10.74 2.90 11.90
C ASP A 95 -9.67 2.82 10.81
N ALA A 96 -9.53 1.67 10.15
CA ALA A 96 -8.59 1.49 9.04
C ALA A 96 -8.93 2.43 7.88
N THR A 97 -10.20 2.49 7.48
CA THR A 97 -10.63 3.34 6.36
C THR A 97 -10.43 4.82 6.66
N LYS A 98 -10.78 5.26 7.88
CA LYS A 98 -10.56 6.62 8.35
C LYS A 98 -9.08 6.98 8.35
N ALA A 99 -8.22 6.09 8.84
CA ALA A 99 -6.77 6.29 8.83
C ALA A 99 -6.23 6.44 7.40
N HIS A 100 -6.67 5.59 6.46
CA HIS A 100 -6.29 5.69 5.04
C HIS A 100 -6.76 7.01 4.41
N LEU A 101 -8.02 7.40 4.61
CA LEU A 101 -8.54 8.68 4.10
C LEU A 101 -7.81 9.88 4.71
N ASN A 102 -7.39 9.80 5.97
CA ASN A 102 -6.55 10.83 6.60
C ASN A 102 -5.15 10.90 5.99
N SER A 103 -4.54 9.74 5.72
CA SER A 103 -3.25 9.65 5.02
C SER A 103 -3.30 10.26 3.62
N TYR A 104 -4.35 9.96 2.84
CA TYR A 104 -4.53 10.56 1.51
C TYR A 104 -4.62 12.09 1.58
N GLN A 105 -5.40 12.64 2.52
CA GLN A 105 -5.50 14.08 2.68
C GLN A 105 -4.17 14.72 3.10
N ALA A 106 -3.42 14.08 3.99
CA ALA A 106 -2.10 14.57 4.40
C ALA A 106 -1.12 14.60 3.21
N ARG A 107 -0.98 13.48 2.49
CA ARG A 107 -0.15 13.39 1.28
C ARG A 107 -0.57 14.42 0.23
N LEU A 108 -1.88 14.59 0.03
CA LEU A 108 -2.42 15.57 -0.92
C LEU A 108 -2.01 17.00 -0.54
N ASN A 109 -2.12 17.34 0.74
CA ASN A 109 -1.76 18.66 1.25
C ASN A 109 -0.27 18.97 1.05
N ASP A 110 0.59 17.96 1.26
CA ASP A 110 2.05 18.09 1.19
C ASP A 110 2.61 18.23 -0.24
N ILE A 111 1.86 17.83 -1.27
CA ILE A 111 2.28 18.01 -2.67
C ILE A 111 2.02 19.46 -3.10
N PRO A 112 3.06 20.25 -3.43
CA PRO A 112 2.88 21.59 -3.95
C PRO A 112 2.36 21.57 -5.39
N THR A 113 1.61 22.59 -5.77
CA THR A 113 1.08 22.78 -7.12
C THR A 113 1.94 23.69 -7.98
N HIS A 114 2.91 24.40 -7.37
CA HIS A 114 3.76 25.39 -8.03
C HIS A 114 3.00 26.47 -8.81
N GLY A 115 1.74 26.75 -8.43
CA GLY A 115 0.87 27.70 -9.13
C GLY A 115 0.29 27.19 -10.44
N ASP A 116 0.45 25.90 -10.77
CA ASP A 116 -0.18 25.29 -11.94
C ASP A 116 -1.70 25.15 -11.73
N PRO A 117 -2.55 25.80 -12.56
CA PRO A 117 -4.01 25.76 -12.39
C PRO A 117 -4.61 24.36 -12.56
N GLY A 118 -3.98 23.49 -13.38
CA GLY A 118 -4.43 22.12 -13.60
C GLY A 118 -4.24 21.26 -12.35
N MET A 119 -3.07 21.36 -11.73
CA MET A 119 -2.75 20.71 -10.46
C MET A 119 -3.62 21.22 -9.31
N GLU A 120 -3.85 22.53 -9.21
CA GLU A 120 -4.77 23.11 -8.22
C GLU A 120 -6.17 22.52 -8.33
N ARG A 121 -6.70 22.46 -9.56
CA ARG A 121 -8.01 21.87 -9.83
C ARG A 121 -8.05 20.38 -9.49
N ASN A 122 -7.02 19.63 -9.85
CA ASN A 122 -6.95 18.21 -9.53
C ASN A 122 -6.89 17.98 -8.01
N LYS A 123 -6.05 18.77 -7.31
CA LYS A 123 -5.93 18.75 -5.85
C LYS A 123 -7.25 19.06 -5.17
N ALA A 124 -7.97 20.09 -5.61
CA ALA A 124 -9.30 20.42 -5.10
C ALA A 124 -10.32 19.29 -5.34
N THR A 125 -10.33 18.72 -6.56
CA THR A 125 -11.24 17.62 -6.91
C THR A 125 -10.99 16.38 -6.03
N MET A 126 -9.72 16.04 -5.79
CA MET A 126 -9.35 14.95 -4.90
C MET A 126 -9.74 15.23 -3.46
N ALA A 127 -9.54 16.45 -2.96
CA ALA A 127 -9.92 16.83 -1.59
C ALA A 127 -11.43 16.67 -1.37
N GLU A 128 -12.26 17.13 -2.31
CA GLU A 128 -13.71 16.92 -2.27
C GLU A 128 -14.07 15.43 -2.33
N GLY A 129 -13.38 14.65 -3.17
CA GLY A 129 -13.55 13.20 -3.23
C GLY A 129 -13.26 12.51 -1.89
N ILE A 130 -12.14 12.85 -1.25
CA ILE A 130 -11.77 12.31 0.07
C ILE A 130 -12.82 12.70 1.12
N LYS A 131 -13.25 13.96 1.13
CA LYS A 131 -14.27 14.47 2.03
C LYS A 131 -15.60 13.71 1.87
N ALA A 132 -16.08 13.55 0.64
CA ALA A 132 -17.31 12.81 0.36
C ALA A 132 -17.24 11.36 0.87
N ARG A 133 -16.09 10.68 0.71
CA ARG A 133 -15.92 9.31 1.24
C ARG A 133 -15.90 9.25 2.77
N ARG A 134 -15.34 10.26 3.44
CA ARG A 134 -15.43 10.37 4.91
C ARG A 134 -16.87 10.54 5.34
N GLU A 135 -17.60 11.47 4.74
CA GLU A 135 -19.01 11.71 5.05
C GLU A 135 -19.85 10.45 4.83
N GLN A 136 -19.63 9.73 3.73
CA GLN A 136 -20.28 8.46 3.44
C GLN A 136 -19.97 7.39 4.51
N LEU A 137 -18.71 7.27 4.95
CA LEU A 137 -18.30 6.34 5.99
C LEU A 137 -18.95 6.69 7.35
N GLU A 138 -18.99 7.96 7.73
CA GLU A 138 -19.62 8.43 8.98
C GLU A 138 -21.15 8.25 8.95
N GLU A 139 -21.79 8.46 7.80
CA GLU A 139 -23.22 8.20 7.63
C GLU A 139 -23.56 6.72 7.79
N GLN A 140 -22.79 5.85 7.12
CA GLN A 140 -22.95 4.40 7.25
C GLN A 140 -22.75 3.93 8.69
N ARG A 141 -21.73 4.45 9.37
CA ARG A 141 -21.52 4.14 10.79
C ARG A 141 -22.72 4.53 11.63
N ARG A 142 -23.23 5.75 11.50
CA ARG A 142 -24.41 6.23 12.25
C ARG A 142 -25.67 5.41 11.98
N ARG A 143 -25.81 4.88 10.76
CA ARG A 143 -26.97 4.08 10.37
C ARG A 143 -26.96 2.65 10.92
N TYR A 144 -25.77 2.08 11.14
CA TYR A 144 -25.59 0.65 11.44
C TYR A 144 -24.88 0.34 12.77
N ASP A 145 -24.48 1.35 13.54
CA ASP A 145 -24.08 1.24 14.95
C ASP A 145 -25.31 1.27 15.88
#